data_AF-Q9V449-F1
#
_entry.id   AF-Q9V449-F1
#
_cell.length_a   1.000
_cell.length_b   1.000
_cell.length_c   1.000
_cell.angle_alpha   90.00
_cell.angle_beta   90.00
_cell.angle_gamma   90.00
#
_symmetry.space_group_name_H-M   'P 1'
#
loop_
_entity.id
_entity.type
_entity.pdbx_description
1 polymer ?
#
loop_
_entity_poly.entity_id
_entity_poly.type
_entity_poly.pdbx_seq_one_letter_code
_entity_poly.pdbx_strand_id
1 'polypeptide(L)' 'MNVFNGFLLVFLGLALSSVDAQIATRQETSEDKACGPHAYYNYARHTCLPF' A
#
# COMPACT_ATOMS: atom_id res chain seq x y z
N MET A 1 -0.26 35.73 0.66
CA MET A 1 -0.44 34.27 0.53
C MET A 1 -1.13 34.03 -0.80
N ASN A 2 -0.34 33.89 -1.86
CA ASN A 2 -0.82 33.99 -3.24
C ASN A 2 -1.53 32.71 -3.68
N VAL A 3 -2.47 32.83 -4.64
CA VAL A 3 -3.20 31.71 -5.28
C VAL A 3 -2.27 30.57 -5.72
N PHE A 4 -1.05 30.90 -6.15
CA PHE A 4 0.01 29.94 -6.47
C PHE A 4 0.34 28.97 -5.32
N ASN A 5 0.42 29.44 -4.08
CA ASN A 5 0.74 28.59 -2.94
C ASN A 5 -0.41 27.62 -2.63
N GLY A 6 -1.67 28.05 -2.84
CA GLY A 6 -2.84 27.17 -2.73
C GLY A 6 -2.83 26.06 -3.77
N PHE A 7 -2.51 26.39 -5.03
CA PHE A 7 -2.38 25.40 -6.11
C PHE A 7 -1.32 24.34 -5.80
N LEU A 8 -0.14 24.76 -5.33
CA LEU A 8 0.93 23.83 -4.97
C LEU A 8 0.52 22.86 -3.85
N LEU A 9 -0.17 23.36 -2.81
CA LEU A 9 -0.65 22.51 -1.71
C LEU A 9 -1.69 21.49 -2.18
N VAL A 10 -2.62 21.86 -3.06
CA VAL A 10 -3.61 20.93 -3.61
C VAL A 10 -2.94 19.85 -4.45
N PHE A 11 -2.02 20.21 -5.34
CA PHE A 11 -1.29 19.23 -6.16
C PHE A 11 -0.43 18.30 -5.31
N LEU A 12 0.26 18.83 -4.29
CA LEU A 12 1.05 18.02 -3.37
C LEU A 12 0.17 17.05 -2.56
N GLY A 13 -1.00 17.51 -2.08
CA GLY A 13 -1.96 16.68 -1.36
C GLY A 13 -2.57 15.57 -2.24
N LEU A 14 -2.87 15.87 -3.51
CA LEU A 14 -3.34 14.88 -4.48
C LEU A 14 -2.25 13.84 -4.79
N ALA A 15 -1.01 14.29 -5.00
CA ALA A 15 0.14 13.42 -5.26
C ALA A 15 0.39 12.50 -4.05
N LEU A 16 0.43 13.03 -2.83
CA LEU A 16 0.59 12.21 -1.62
C LEU A 16 -0.58 11.23 -1.43
N SER A 17 -1.83 11.66 -1.64
CA SER A 17 -2.99 10.76 -1.53
C SER A 17 -2.90 9.57 -2.50
N SER A 18 -2.31 9.77 -3.69
CA SER A 18 -2.08 8.68 -4.65
C SER A 18 -0.92 7.74 -4.27
N VAL A 19 0.03 8.22 -3.47
CA VAL A 19 1.17 7.42 -2.97
C VAL A 19 0.76 6.63 -1.72
N ASP A 20 0.02 7.22 -0.78
CA ASP A 20 -0.51 6.49 0.38
C ASP A 20 -1.44 5.33 -0.04
N ALA A 21 -2.23 5.52 -1.10
CA ALA A 21 -3.05 4.45 -1.66
C ALA A 21 -2.23 3.27 -2.21
N GLN A 22 -0.96 3.47 -2.58
CA GLN A 22 -0.07 2.40 -3.04
C GLN A 22 0.74 1.74 -1.92
N ILE A 23 0.89 2.40 -0.77
CA ILE A 23 1.58 1.83 0.41
C ILE A 23 0.60 0.98 1.26
N ALA A 24 -0.68 0.92 0.88
CA ALA A 24 -1.64 0.03 1.50
C ALA A 24 -1.26 -1.44 1.23
N THR A 25 -0.56 -2.02 2.19
CA THR A 25 -0.98 -3.27 2.84
C THR A 25 -1.34 -4.35 1.84
N ARG A 26 -0.39 -5.26 1.54
CA ARG A 26 -0.69 -6.52 0.84
C ARG A 26 -2.03 -7.03 1.36
N GLN A 27 -3.05 -7.00 0.51
CA GLN A 27 -4.40 -7.38 0.91
C GLN A 27 -4.29 -8.82 1.40
N GLU A 28 -4.54 -9.07 2.69
CA GLU A 28 -4.41 -10.38 3.29
C GLU A 28 -5.37 -11.32 2.54
N THR A 29 -4.80 -12.15 1.68
CA THR A 29 -5.56 -13.10 0.86
C THR A 29 -5.95 -14.30 1.72
N SER A 30 -6.91 -15.10 1.26
CA SER A 30 -7.29 -16.32 1.98
C SER A 30 -6.09 -17.26 2.15
N GLU A 31 -5.17 -17.21 1.22
CA GLU A 31 -3.92 -17.95 1.18
C GLU A 31 -2.92 -17.40 2.21
N ASP A 32 -2.80 -16.07 2.35
CA ASP A 32 -2.01 -15.45 3.44
C ASP A 32 -2.53 -15.91 4.81
N LYS A 33 -3.85 -15.92 4.98
CA LYS A 33 -4.50 -16.38 6.21
C LYS A 33 -4.28 -17.87 6.49
N ALA A 34 -4.17 -18.69 5.45
CA ALA A 34 -3.84 -20.12 5.57
C ALA A 34 -2.37 -20.35 5.97
N CYS A 35 -1.46 -19.44 5.64
CA CYS A 35 -0.05 -19.51 6.03
C CYS A 35 0.19 -19.25 7.53
N GLY A 36 -0.76 -18.58 8.20
CA GLY A 36 -0.69 -18.31 9.63
C GLY A 36 -0.11 -16.93 9.98
N PRO A 37 -0.08 -16.59 11.28
CA PRO A 37 0.37 -15.27 11.73
C PRO A 37 1.84 -15.03 11.36
N HIS A 38 2.15 -13.83 10.87
CA HIS A 38 3.49 -13.43 10.41
C HIS A 38 4.02 -14.19 9.19
N ALA A 39 3.17 -14.88 8.43
CA ALA A 39 3.51 -15.39 7.12
C ALA A 39 2.58 -14.83 6.05
N TYR A 40 3.04 -14.84 4.81
CA TYR A 40 2.25 -14.48 3.63
C TYR A 40 2.42 -15.56 2.57
N TYR A 41 1.39 -15.78 1.78
CA TYR A 41 1.43 -16.65 0.62
C TYR A 41 2.11 -15.94 -0.55
N ASN A 42 3.18 -16.52 -1.04
CA ASN A 42 3.87 -16.05 -2.23
C ASN A 42 3.34 -16.80 -3.46
N TYR A 43 2.51 -16.14 -4.27
CA TYR A 43 1.96 -16.69 -5.50
C TYR A 43 3.01 -17.07 -6.55
N ALA A 44 4.18 -16.41 -6.55
CA ALA A 44 5.25 -16.75 -7.49
C ALA A 44 5.98 -18.05 -7.10
N ARG A 45 5.95 -18.42 -5.81
CA ARG A 45 6.62 -19.62 -5.28
C ARG A 45 5.64 -20.70 -4.80
N HIS A 46 4.34 -20.43 -4.86
CA HIS A 46 3.28 -21.26 -4.27
C HIS A 46 3.61 -21.74 -2.85
N THR A 47 4.21 -20.87 -2.05
CA THR A 47 4.71 -21.21 -0.71
C THR A 47 4.44 -20.09 0.28
N CYS A 48 4.35 -20.46 1.55
CA CYS A 48 4.28 -19.51 2.65
C CYS A 48 5.67 -18.99 2.97
N LEU A 49 5.84 -17.67 2.92
CA LEU A 49 7.06 -17.00 3.35
C LEU A 49 6.80 -16.24 4.65
N PRO A 50 7.77 -16.22 5.59
CA PRO A 50 7.69 -15.31 6.71
C PRO A 50 7.73 -13.86 6.21
N PHE A 51 7.05 -12.97 6.94
CA PHE A 51 7.25 -11.53 6.83
C PHE A 51 8.67 -11.13 7.22
#